data_AF-A0A7V9K8F3-F1
#
_entry.id   AF-A0A7V9K8F3-F1
#
_cell.length_a   1.000
_cell.length_b   1.000
_cell.length_c   1.000
_cell.angle_alpha   90.00
_cell.angle_beta   90.00
_cell.angle_gamma   90.00
#
_symmetry.space_group_name_H-M   'P 1'
#
loop_
_entity.id
_entity.type
_entity.pdbx_description
1 polymer ?
#
loop_
_entity_poly.entity_id
_entity_poly.type
_entity_poly.pdbx_seq_one_letter_code
_entity_poly.pdbx_strand_id
1 'polypeptide(L)'
;SNGPGDPAALERAVDALRPALGEVPVFGICLGHQLLGLALGCETYKMPFGHHGANHPVRNLENGRIEITSQNHGFGVLEDSLPEGVELTHRNLYDGTVEGISAPNLRAWSVQYHPESSPGPRDSAYLFDGFVDSVSPKAVVG
;
A
#
# COMPACT_ATOMS: atom_id res chain seq x y z
N SER A 1 -4.58 0.19 8.63
CA SER A 1 -4.51 1.66 8.81
C SER A 1 -3.07 2.08 9.07
N ASN A 2 -2.80 3.38 9.14
CA ASN A 2 -1.51 3.94 9.53
C ASN A 2 -1.21 3.79 11.03
N GLY A 3 0.05 3.96 11.42
CA GLY A 3 0.48 3.93 12.82
C GLY A 3 2.00 4.09 12.95
N PRO A 4 2.51 4.44 14.14
CA PRO A 4 3.95 4.53 14.38
C PRO A 4 4.58 3.15 14.59
N GLY A 5 5.90 3.07 14.39
CA GLY A 5 6.72 1.93 14.84
C GLY A 5 7.35 1.11 13.71
N ASP A 6 8.13 0.11 14.12
CA ASP A 6 8.76 -0.85 13.22
C ASP A 6 7.73 -1.95 12.87
N PRO A 7 7.35 -2.12 11.59
CA PRO A 7 6.38 -3.13 11.19
C PRO A 7 6.87 -4.55 11.46
N ALA A 8 8.18 -4.80 11.44
CA ALA A 8 8.75 -6.13 11.71
C ALA A 8 8.53 -6.57 13.17
N ALA A 9 8.35 -5.62 14.10
CA ALA A 9 8.04 -5.91 15.49
C ALA A 9 6.56 -6.27 15.73
N LEU A 10 5.71 -6.22 14.71
CA LEU A 10 4.26 -6.42 14.79
C LEU A 10 3.82 -7.80 14.26
N GLU A 11 4.59 -8.85 14.56
CA GLU A 11 4.32 -10.23 14.10
C GLU A 11 2.86 -10.67 14.33
N ARG A 12 2.28 -10.35 15.50
CA ARG A 12 0.88 -10.69 15.80
C ARG A 12 -0.12 -10.04 14.85
N ALA A 13 0.15 -8.83 14.37
CA ALA A 13 -0.73 -8.15 13.41
C ALA A 13 -0.62 -8.78 12.02
N VAL A 14 0.59 -9.21 11.64
CA VAL A 14 0.83 -9.96 10.40
C VAL A 14 0.12 -11.32 10.44
N ASP A 15 0.24 -12.05 11.55
CA ASP A 15 -0.42 -13.35 11.72
C ASP A 15 -1.94 -13.24 11.70
N ALA A 16 -2.50 -12.17 12.28
CA ALA A 16 -3.93 -11.91 12.24
C ALA A 16 -4.45 -11.52 10.84
N LEU A 17 -3.58 -10.99 9.98
CA LEU A 17 -3.94 -10.60 8.61
C LEU A 17 -4.02 -11.80 7.66
N ARG A 18 -3.12 -12.78 7.81
CA ARG A 18 -2.99 -13.92 6.88
C ARG A 18 -4.31 -14.67 6.60
N PRO A 19 -5.17 -14.97 7.59
CA PRO A 19 -6.44 -15.66 7.34
C PRO A 19 -7.44 -14.89 6.47
N ALA A 20 -7.28 -13.57 6.31
CA ALA A 20 -8.17 -12.75 5.49
C ALA A 20 -7.77 -12.73 4.01
N LEU A 21 -6.51 -13.05 3.69
CA LEU A 21 -5.98 -13.03 2.32
C LEU A 21 -6.65 -14.12 1.48
N GLY A 22 -7.22 -13.74 0.34
CA GLY A 22 -8.01 -14.61 -0.53
C GLY A 22 -9.50 -14.73 -0.14
N GLU A 23 -9.83 -14.55 1.14
CA GLU A 23 -11.20 -14.68 1.65
C GLU A 23 -12.02 -13.39 1.43
N VAL A 24 -11.43 -12.24 1.73
CA VAL A 24 -12.07 -10.92 1.59
C VAL A 24 -11.12 -9.92 0.92
N PRO A 25 -11.63 -8.83 0.32
CA PRO A 25 -10.78 -7.75 -0.15
C PRO A 25 -9.99 -7.12 1.01
N VAL A 26 -8.68 -6.94 0.81
CA VAL A 26 -7.78 -6.34 1.80
C VAL A 26 -7.09 -5.13 1.19
N PHE A 27 -7.24 -3.97 1.86
CA PHE A 27 -6.55 -2.74 1.46
C PHE A 27 -5.67 -2.19 2.59
N GLY A 28 -4.36 -2.13 2.35
CA GLY A 28 -3.36 -1.60 3.28
C GLY A 28 -2.98 -0.15 2.99
N ILE A 29 -2.83 0.67 4.04
CA ILE A 29 -2.39 2.08 3.96
C ILE A 29 -1.25 2.31 4.95
N CYS A 30 -0.12 2.86 4.48
CA CYS A 30 1.05 3.22 5.28
C CYS A 30 1.58 2.04 6.12
N LEU A 31 1.38 2.02 7.44
CA LEU A 31 1.72 0.84 8.25
C LEU A 31 0.99 -0.42 7.76
N GLY A 32 -0.27 -0.28 7.32
CA GLY A 32 -1.02 -1.39 6.72
C GLY A 32 -0.42 -1.91 5.42
N HIS A 33 0.28 -1.06 4.64
CA HIS A 33 1.02 -1.51 3.46
C HIS A 33 2.22 -2.38 3.88
N GLN A 34 2.95 -1.97 4.91
CA GLN A 34 4.10 -2.72 5.41
C GLN A 34 3.67 -4.07 6.02
N LEU A 35 2.61 -4.07 6.83
CA LEU A 35 2.04 -5.31 7.38
C LEU A 35 1.52 -6.24 6.30
N LEU A 36 0.90 -5.71 5.25
CA LEU A 36 0.48 -6.51 4.10
C LEU A 36 1.69 -7.10 3.37
N GLY A 37 2.73 -6.29 3.12
CA GLY A 37 4.00 -6.77 2.54
C GLY A 37 4.59 -7.93 3.33
N LEU A 38 4.72 -7.79 4.66
CA LEU A 38 5.18 -8.85 5.55
C LEU A 38 4.28 -10.10 5.51
N ALA A 39 2.96 -9.93 5.45
CA ALA A 39 2.02 -11.05 5.35
C ALA A 39 2.13 -11.80 4.02
N LEU A 40 2.48 -11.09 2.94
CA LEU A 40 2.73 -11.64 1.61
C LEU A 40 4.13 -12.26 1.48
N GLY A 41 5.04 -12.02 2.42
CA GLY A 41 6.41 -12.57 2.42
C GLY A 41 7.50 -11.59 1.98
N CYS A 42 7.18 -10.31 1.81
CA CYS A 42 8.17 -9.27 1.58
C CYS A 42 8.97 -8.95 2.85
N GLU A 43 10.11 -8.28 2.67
CA GLU A 43 10.91 -7.68 3.74
C GLU A 43 10.65 -6.17 3.85
N THR A 44 10.88 -5.62 5.04
CA THR A 44 10.80 -4.17 5.30
C THR A 44 12.14 -3.66 5.80
N TYR A 45 12.47 -2.41 5.49
CA TYR A 45 13.70 -1.76 5.94
C TYR A 45 13.43 -0.38 6.50
N LYS A 46 14.31 0.07 7.39
CA LYS A 46 14.30 1.44 7.92
C LYS A 46 14.96 2.37 6.91
N MET A 47 14.25 3.43 6.53
CA MET A 47 14.77 4.46 5.63
C MET A 47 15.75 5.39 6.37
N PRO A 48 16.76 5.97 5.68
CA PRO A 48 17.69 6.91 6.30
C PRO A 48 17.00 8.15 6.90
N PHE A 49 16.04 8.72 6.17
CA PHE A 49 15.32 9.94 6.58
C PHE A 49 13.79 9.82 6.53
N GLY A 50 13.26 8.77 5.88
CA GLY A 50 11.83 8.59 5.66
C GLY A 50 11.21 9.64 4.74
N HIS A 51 9.90 9.52 4.51
CA HIS A 51 9.12 10.50 3.77
C HIS A 51 8.10 11.19 4.68
N HIS A 52 8.21 12.51 4.77
CA HIS A 52 7.43 13.35 5.66
C HIS A 52 7.06 14.64 4.92
N GLY A 53 5.96 14.64 4.17
CA GLY A 53 5.60 15.76 3.32
C GLY A 53 4.34 15.51 2.48
N ALA A 54 3.80 16.58 1.89
CA ALA A 54 2.57 16.54 1.08
C ALA A 54 2.82 16.87 -0.41
N ASN A 55 4.05 16.70 -0.87
CA ASN A 55 4.50 17.03 -2.22
C ASN A 55 5.23 15.87 -2.91
N HIS A 56 5.08 14.64 -2.42
CA HIS A 56 5.80 13.47 -2.95
C HIS A 56 5.14 12.98 -4.25
N PRO A 57 5.85 13.02 -5.39
CA PRO A 57 5.32 12.54 -6.65
C PRO A 57 5.43 11.01 -6.73
N VAL A 58 4.29 10.34 -6.88
CA VAL A 58 4.21 8.88 -7.02
C VAL A 58 3.64 8.55 -8.39
N ARG A 59 4.28 7.63 -9.11
CA ARG A 59 3.77 7.10 -10.38
C ARG A 59 3.02 5.80 -10.14
N ASN A 60 1.76 5.77 -10.57
CA ASN A 60 1.02 4.53 -10.78
C ASN A 60 1.56 3.85 -12.05
N LEU A 61 2.09 2.64 -11.89
CA LEU A 61 2.76 1.89 -12.96
C LEU A 61 1.77 1.22 -13.93
N GLU A 62 0.54 0.98 -13.50
CA GLU A 62 -0.50 0.34 -14.33
C GLU A 62 -1.01 1.30 -15.42
N ASN A 63 -1.22 2.57 -15.08
CA ASN A 63 -1.81 3.56 -15.98
C ASN A 63 -0.88 4.74 -16.32
N GLY A 64 0.30 4.81 -15.71
CA GLY A 64 1.29 5.86 -15.94
C GLY A 64 0.97 7.22 -15.30
N ARG A 65 -0.13 7.34 -14.55
CA ARG A 65 -0.53 8.60 -13.89
C ARG A 65 0.46 8.95 -12.77
N ILE A 66 0.73 10.24 -12.63
CA ILE A 66 1.51 10.79 -11.52
C ILE A 66 0.53 11.43 -10.54
N GLU A 67 0.69 11.10 -9.26
CA GLU A 67 -0.11 11.59 -8.15
C GLU A 67 0.82 12.37 -7.21
N ILE A 68 0.39 13.54 -6.76
CA ILE A 68 1.05 14.19 -5.62
C ILE A 68 0.43 13.60 -4.36
N THR A 69 1.26 13.16 -3.41
CA THR A 69 0.82 12.36 -2.26
C THR A 69 1.26 12.96 -0.92
N SER A 70 0.50 12.62 0.12
CA SER A 70 0.85 12.90 1.51
C SER A 70 1.51 11.67 2.14
N GLN A 71 2.72 11.84 2.65
CA GLN A 71 3.58 10.76 3.17
C GLN A 71 4.07 11.06 4.57
N ASN A 72 4.06 10.04 5.42
CA ASN A 72 4.53 10.10 6.80
C ASN A 72 4.98 8.70 7.26
N HIS A 73 6.14 8.24 6.77
CA HIS A 73 6.69 6.92 7.12
C HIS A 73 8.23 6.92 7.14
N GLY A 74 8.80 6.14 8.07
CA GLY A 74 10.24 5.92 8.20
C GLY A 74 10.72 4.53 7.78
N PHE A 75 9.80 3.70 7.29
CA PHE A 75 10.05 2.34 6.82
C PHE A 75 9.44 2.17 5.43
N GLY A 76 9.99 1.23 4.65
CA GLY A 76 9.47 0.87 3.34
C GLY A 76 9.55 -0.63 3.09
N VAL A 77 8.83 -1.12 2.09
CA VAL A 77 8.94 -2.49 1.57
C VAL A 77 10.12 -2.58 0.62
N LEU A 78 10.94 -3.63 0.76
CA LEU A 78 12.09 -3.86 -0.10
C LEU A 78 11.64 -4.47 -1.45
N GLU A 79 11.90 -3.77 -2.55
CA GLU A 79 11.47 -4.22 -3.90
C GLU A 79 12.03 -5.61 -4.26
N ASP A 80 13.31 -5.85 -3.97
CA ASP A 80 13.98 -7.13 -4.28
C ASP A 80 13.41 -8.33 -3.49
N SER A 81 12.57 -8.08 -2.49
CA SER A 81 11.94 -9.12 -1.68
C SER A 81 10.52 -9.49 -2.15
N LEU A 82 10.01 -8.87 -3.22
CA LEU A 82 8.68 -9.17 -3.76
C LEU A 82 8.60 -10.63 -4.20
N PRO A 83 7.73 -11.46 -3.59
CA PRO A 83 7.58 -12.85 -3.99
C PRO A 83 6.73 -12.98 -5.26
N GLU A 84 6.74 -14.18 -5.84
CA GLU A 84 5.90 -14.50 -7.00
C GLU A 84 4.41 -14.22 -6.70
N GLY A 85 3.73 -13.56 -7.65
CA GLY A 85 2.32 -13.17 -7.52
C GLY A 85 2.08 -11.86 -6.76
N VAL A 86 3.14 -11.16 -6.32
CA VAL A 86 3.06 -9.79 -5.80
C VAL A 86 3.68 -8.83 -6.80
N GLU A 87 2.92 -7.82 -7.19
CA GLU A 87 3.27 -6.85 -8.21
C GLU A 87 3.51 -5.48 -7.59
N LEU A 88 4.54 -4.78 -8.08
CA LEU A 88 4.75 -3.37 -7.78
C LEU A 88 3.76 -2.52 -8.57
N THR A 89 2.96 -1.70 -7.88
CA THR A 89 1.93 -0.87 -8.53
C THR A 89 2.24 0.62 -8.49
N HIS A 90 2.95 1.10 -7.48
CA HIS A 90 3.27 2.51 -7.31
C HIS A 90 4.74 2.70 -6.95
N ARG A 91 5.37 3.72 -7.55
CA ARG A 91 6.78 4.05 -7.33
C ARG A 91 6.96 5.53 -7.02
N ASN A 92 7.76 5.82 -5.99
CA ASN A 92 8.18 7.18 -5.67
C ASN A 92 9.12 7.72 -6.75
N LEU A 93 8.87 8.92 -7.26
CA LEU A 93 9.69 9.51 -8.31
C LEU A 93 10.90 10.30 -7.79
N TYR A 94 11.02 10.54 -6.49
CA TYR A 94 12.21 11.14 -5.90
C TYR A 94 13.34 10.13 -5.71
N ASP A 95 13.03 8.94 -5.19
CA ASP A 95 14.06 7.98 -4.77
C ASP A 95 13.83 6.54 -5.27
N GLY A 96 12.76 6.29 -6.03
CA GLY A 96 12.49 5.00 -6.64
C GLY A 96 11.88 3.96 -5.71
N THR A 97 11.56 4.33 -4.46
CA THR A 97 11.03 3.40 -3.45
C THR A 97 9.62 2.88 -3.78
N VAL A 98 9.29 1.72 -3.18
CA VAL A 98 7.98 1.07 -3.31
C VAL A 98 6.91 1.91 -2.61
N GLU A 99 5.90 2.31 -3.36
CA GLU A 99 4.77 3.10 -2.85
C GLU A 99 3.44 2.36 -2.91
N GLY A 100 3.42 1.16 -3.50
CA GLY A 100 2.23 0.33 -3.58
C GLY A 100 2.51 -1.03 -4.17
N ILE A 101 1.78 -2.03 -3.68
CA ILE A 101 1.86 -3.43 -4.12
C ILE A 101 0.46 -4.01 -4.32
N SER A 102 0.35 -5.03 -5.16
CA SER A 102 -0.88 -5.78 -5.41
C SER A 102 -0.60 -7.28 -5.46
N ALA A 103 -1.50 -8.07 -4.88
CA ALA A 103 -1.53 -9.52 -4.94
C ALA A 103 -2.93 -9.96 -5.42
N PRO A 104 -3.19 -9.94 -6.74
CA PRO A 104 -4.54 -10.12 -7.28
C PRO A 104 -5.20 -11.44 -6.88
N ASN A 105 -4.41 -12.53 -6.87
CA ASN A 105 -4.87 -13.87 -6.47
C ASN A 105 -5.33 -13.93 -5.01
N LEU A 106 -4.89 -13.00 -4.18
CA LEU A 106 -5.23 -12.89 -2.76
C LEU A 106 -6.21 -11.74 -2.47
N ARG A 107 -6.73 -11.07 -3.51
CA ARG A 107 -7.65 -9.93 -3.39
C ARG A 107 -7.10 -8.83 -2.47
N ALA A 108 -5.79 -8.63 -2.50
CA ALA A 108 -5.09 -7.74 -1.58
C ALA A 108 -4.24 -6.72 -2.32
N TRP A 109 -4.29 -5.46 -1.91
CA TRP A 109 -3.43 -4.40 -2.43
C TRP A 109 -3.17 -3.36 -1.34
N SER A 110 -2.20 -2.47 -1.58
CA SER A 110 -1.88 -1.42 -0.63
C SER A 110 -1.11 -0.27 -1.23
N VAL A 111 -1.11 0.86 -0.51
CA VAL A 111 -0.27 2.03 -0.80
C VAL A 111 0.47 2.50 0.47
N GLN A 112 1.69 2.97 0.30
CA GLN A 112 2.55 3.42 1.40
C GLN A 112 2.22 4.85 1.86
N TYR A 113 1.65 5.67 0.98
CA TYR A 113 1.17 7.02 1.25
C TYR A 113 -0.27 7.04 1.79
N HIS A 114 -0.75 8.24 2.14
CA HIS A 114 -2.05 8.47 2.78
C HIS A 114 -3.10 8.98 1.78
N PRO A 115 -3.90 8.11 1.13
CA PRO A 115 -4.92 8.53 0.19
C PRO A 115 -6.07 9.32 0.82
N GLU A 116 -6.27 9.17 2.13
CA GLU A 116 -7.25 9.94 2.90
C GLU A 116 -6.89 11.42 2.99
N SER A 117 -5.61 11.76 2.83
CA SER A 117 -5.03 13.11 2.80
C SER A 117 -5.63 14.09 3.80
N SER A 118 -4.92 14.35 4.91
CA SER A 118 -5.29 15.40 5.87
C SER A 118 -4.10 15.75 6.78
N PRO A 119 -3.26 16.73 6.39
CA PRO A 119 -3.33 17.59 5.19
C PRO A 119 -2.82 16.90 3.91
N GLY A 120 -3.22 17.36 2.73
CA GLY A 120 -2.65 16.91 1.45
C GLY A 120 -3.56 17.02 0.22
N PRO A 121 -3.03 16.77 -0.99
CA PRO A 121 -3.77 16.69 -2.27
C PRO A 121 -4.68 15.46 -2.32
N ARG A 122 -5.76 15.49 -3.12
CA ARG A 122 -6.77 14.40 -3.18
C ARG A 122 -6.62 13.47 -4.39
N ASP A 123 -5.46 13.46 -5.02
CA ASP A 123 -5.19 12.79 -6.30
C ASP A 123 -5.35 11.26 -6.24
N SER A 124 -5.31 10.69 -5.03
CA SER A 124 -5.36 9.26 -4.75
C SER A 124 -6.64 8.77 -4.06
N ALA A 125 -7.66 9.63 -3.94
CA ALA A 125 -8.93 9.28 -3.29
C ALA A 125 -9.68 8.12 -3.98
N TYR A 126 -9.45 7.91 -5.29
CA TYR A 126 -10.04 6.83 -6.09
C TYR A 126 -9.71 5.42 -5.55
N LEU A 127 -8.64 5.27 -4.77
CA LEU A 127 -8.27 4.00 -4.15
C LEU A 127 -9.36 3.51 -3.18
N PHE A 128 -10.08 4.43 -2.52
CA PHE A 128 -11.22 4.07 -1.70
C PHE A 128 -12.42 3.62 -2.53
N ASP A 129 -12.67 4.25 -3.68
CA ASP A 129 -13.73 3.82 -4.60
C ASP A 129 -13.46 2.38 -5.09
N GLY A 130 -12.20 2.08 -5.45
CA GLY A 130 -11.77 0.74 -5.81
C GLY A 130 -11.97 -0.27 -4.68
N PHE A 131 -11.71 0.11 -3.42
CA PHE A 131 -11.99 -0.74 -2.27
C PHE A 131 -13.48 -0.98 -2.06
N VAL A 132 -14.32 0.05 -2.15
CA VAL A 132 -15.78 -0.10 -1.99
C VAL A 132 -16.35 -1.01 -3.08
N ASP A 133 -15.96 -0.81 -4.34
CA ASP A 133 -16.41 -1.64 -5.47
C ASP A 133 -15.97 -3.11 -5.31
N SER A 134 -14.83 -3.37 -4.67
CA SER A 134 -14.35 -4.74 -4.41
C SER A 134 -15.14 -5.48 -3.32
N VAL A 135 -15.69 -4.75 -2.35
CA VAL A 135 -16.45 -5.29 -1.21
C VAL A 135 -17.92 -5.50 -1.58
N SER A 136 -18.46 -4.64 -2.44
CA SER A 136 -19.82 -4.75 -2.98
C SER A 136 -19.75 -4.69 -4.49
N PRO A 137 -19.52 -5.82 -5.19
CA PRO A 137 -19.58 -5.84 -6.65
C PRO A 137 -20.97 -5.34 -7.05
N LYS A 138 -21.04 -4.19 -7.73
CA LYS A 138 -22.29 -3.65 -8.26
C LYS A 138 -23.01 -4.78 -8.97
N ALA A 139 -24.24 -5.06 -8.57
CA ALA A 139 -25.07 -6.06 -9.23
C ALA A 139 -25.02 -5.77 -10.73
N VAL A 140 -24.48 -6.72 -11.51
CA VAL A 140 -24.56 -6.66 -12.97
C VAL A 140 -26.03 -6.76 -13.29
N VAL A 141 -26.67 -5.61 -13.53
CA VAL A 141 -28.00 -5.56 -14.10
C VAL A 141 -27.79 -5.90 -15.58
N GLY A 142 -28.00 -7.17 -15.91
CA GLY A 142 -27.99 -7.69 -17.28
C GLY A 142 -29.13 -7.15 -18.11
#